data_AF-A0A9E2YXS7-F1
#
_entry.id   AF-A0A9E2YXS7-F1
#
_cell.length_a   1.000
_cell.length_b   1.000
_cell.length_c   1.000
_cell.angle_alpha   90.00
_cell.angle_beta   90.00
_cell.angle_gamma   90.00
#
_symmetry.space_group_name_H-M   'P 1'
#
loop_
_entity.id
_entity.type
_entity.pdbx_description
1 polymer ?
#
loop_
_entity_poly.entity_id
_entity_poly.type
_entity_poly.pdbx_seq_one_letter_code
_entity_poly.pdbx_strand_id
1 'polypeptide(L)' 'LQEPVDIESVTIRFSASIGITIRKPQDQRSLPELLRDADAAMYRAKGRGPGRTAFHR' A
#
# COMPACT_ATOMS: atom_id res chain seq x y z
N LEU A 1 -8.06 -1.50 -13.49
CA LEU A 1 -7.04 -2.48 -13.92
C LEU A 1 -5.83 -1.67 -14.36
N GLN A 2 -4.62 -1.98 -13.87
CA GLN A 2 -3.40 -1.32 -14.36
C GLN A 2 -3.06 -1.85 -15.76
N GLU A 3 -2.60 -0.95 -16.63
CA GLU A 3 -2.08 -1.31 -17.95
C GLU A 3 -0.83 -2.21 -17.79
N PRO A 4 -0.68 -3.27 -18.60
CA PRO A 4 0.55 -4.05 -18.62
C PRO A 4 1.76 -3.18 -18.94
N VAL A 5 2.92 -3.61 -18.47
CA VAL A 5 4.19 -2.97 -18.83
C VAL A 5 5.05 -3.99 -19.57
N ASP A 6 5.61 -3.56 -20.69
CA ASP A 6 6.57 -4.34 -21.45
C ASP A 6 7.97 -4.13 -20.89
N ILE A 7 8.62 -5.23 -20.52
CA ILE A 7 10.01 -5.27 -20.05
C ILE A 7 10.76 -6.25 -20.95
N GLU A 8 11.64 -5.72 -21.79
CA GLU A 8 12.33 -6.47 -22.85
C GLU A 8 11.33 -7.23 -23.75
N SER A 9 11.41 -8.56 -23.78
CA SER A 9 10.51 -9.44 -24.55
C SER A 9 9.33 -9.98 -23.72
N VAL A 10 9.05 -9.41 -22.53
CA VAL A 10 8.04 -9.92 -21.60
C VAL A 10 7.03 -8.83 -21.25
N THR A 11 5.75 -9.12 -21.48
CA THR A 11 4.63 -8.30 -21.00
C THR A 11 4.22 -8.73 -19.60
N ILE A 12 4.36 -7.84 -18.62
CA ILE A 12 4.06 -8.11 -17.21
C ILE A 12 2.79 -7.40 -16.78
N ARG A 13 1.88 -8.15 -16.14
CA ARG A 13 0.75 -7.58 -15.38
C ARG A 13 1.07 -7.64 -13.90
N PHE A 14 1.28 -6.49 -13.28
CA PHE A 14 1.43 -6.39 -11.84
C PHE A 14 0.16 -5.82 -11.20
N SER A 15 0.07 -6.05 -9.88
CA SER A 15 -0.95 -5.45 -9.02
C SER A 15 -0.26 -4.77 -7.85
N ALA A 16 -0.79 -3.65 -7.40
CA ALA A 16 -0.31 -2.99 -6.19
C ALA A 16 -1.20 -3.35 -4.98
N SER A 17 -0.57 -3.55 -3.82
CA SER A 17 -1.28 -3.52 -2.54
C SER A 17 -0.88 -2.24 -1.82
N ILE A 18 -1.85 -1.46 -1.36
CA ILE A 18 -1.61 -0.11 -0.84
C ILE A 18 -2.09 -0.03 0.61
N GLY A 19 -1.19 0.38 1.50
CA GLY A 19 -1.50 0.71 2.88
C GLY A 19 -1.62 2.21 3.08
N ILE A 20 -2.66 2.64 3.81
CA ILE A 20 -2.96 4.05 4.01
C ILE A 20 -3.08 4.35 5.51
N THR A 21 -2.35 5.34 5.98
CA THR A 21 -2.51 5.96 7.32
C THR A 21 -2.88 7.42 7.15
N ILE A 22 -3.81 7.90 7.99
CA ILE A 22 -4.25 9.30 7.99
C ILE A 22 -3.74 9.98 9.25
N ARG A 23 -2.86 10.97 9.09
CA ARG A 23 -2.42 11.84 10.20
C ARG A 23 -3.50 12.89 10.48
N LYS A 24 -4.04 12.89 11.69
CA LYS A 24 -4.96 13.95 12.15
C LYS A 24 -4.17 15.15 12.70
N PRO A 25 -4.76 16.36 12.74
CA PRO A 25 -4.07 17.54 13.28
C PRO A 25 -3.57 17.37 14.72
N GLN A 26 -4.29 16.61 15.55
CA GLN A 26 -3.94 16.34 16.96
C GLN A 26 -3.09 15.07 17.13
N ASP A 27 -2.67 14.44 16.04
CA ASP A 27 -1.89 13.21 16.08
C ASP A 27 -0.44 13.52 16.51
N GLN A 28 -0.07 12.98 17.67
CA GLN A 28 1.24 13.18 18.29
C GLN A 28 2.29 12.20 17.77
N ARG A 29 1.89 11.21 16.97
CA ARG A 29 2.82 10.27 16.34
C ARG A 29 3.79 11.00 15.41
N SER A 30 5.04 10.56 15.45
CA SER A 30 6.09 10.95 14.53
C SER A 30 5.87 10.37 13.13
N LEU A 31 6.57 10.93 12.12
CA LEU A 31 6.50 10.39 10.75
C LEU A 31 6.90 8.91 10.66
N PRO A 32 7.98 8.42 11.33
CA PRO A 32 8.31 7.01 11.32
C PRO A 32 7.20 6.09 11.87
N GLU A 33 6.48 6.53 12.91
CA GLU A 33 5.35 5.77 13.47
C GLU A 33 4.19 5.68 12.48
N LEU A 34 3.84 6.78 11.83
CA LEU A 34 2.78 6.82 10.81
C LEU A 34 3.13 5.96 9.59
N LEU A 35 4.40 5.95 9.17
CA LEU A 35 4.88 5.09 8.08
C LEU A 35 4.81 3.61 8.45
N ARG A 36 5.12 3.27 9.71
CA ARG A 36 4.99 1.89 10.20
C ARG A 36 3.55 1.40 10.16
N ASP A 37 2.60 2.26 10.53
CA ASP A 37 1.17 1.96 10.46
C ASP A 37 0.69 1.78 9.00
N ALA A 38 1.19 2.62 8.09
CA ALA A 38 0.90 2.48 6.66
C ALA A 38 1.48 1.17 6.07
N ASP A 39 2.70 0.81 6.45
CA ASP A 39 3.33 -0.46 6.07
C ASP A 39 2.52 -1.67 6.60
N ALA A 40 2.11 -1.63 7.87
CA ALA A 40 1.25 -2.65 8.45
C ALA A 40 -0.10 -2.77 7.70
N ALA A 41 -0.69 -1.64 7.29
CA ALA A 41 -1.88 -1.64 6.44
C ALA A 41 -1.62 -2.29 5.08
N MET A 42 -0.49 -2.02 4.45
CA MET A 42 -0.11 -2.59 3.17
C MET A 42 0.03 -4.12 3.28
N TYR A 43 0.66 -4.63 4.35
CA TYR A 43 0.73 -6.07 4.58
C TYR A 43 -0.65 -6.70 4.75
N ARG A 44 -1.57 -6.04 5.48
CA ARG A 44 -2.97 -6.48 5.55
C ARG A 44 -3.65 -6.49 4.19
N ALA A 45 -3.37 -5.50 3.34
CA ALA A 45 -3.90 -5.45 1.98
C ALA A 45 -3.37 -6.65 1.16
N LYS A 46 -2.06 -6.94 1.20
CA LYS A 46 -1.45 -8.11 0.54
C LYS A 46 -2.08 -9.43 0.97
N GLY A 47 -2.34 -9.59 2.27
CA GLY A 47 -2.94 -10.81 2.83
C GLY A 47 -4.37 -11.07 2.38
N ARG A 48 -5.09 -10.07 1.86
CA ARG A 48 -6.46 -10.20 1.32
C ARG A 48 -6.51 -10.45 -0.19
N GLY A 49 -5.34 -10.71 -0.79
CA GLY A 49 -5.15 -10.91 -2.21
C GLY A 49 -4.55 -9.68 -2.93
N PRO A 50 -4.00 -9.89 -4.14
CA PRO A 50 -3.38 -8.84 -4.94
C PRO A 50 -4.35 -7.71 -5.29
N GLY A 51 -3.82 -6.49 -5.52
CA GLY A 51 -4.62 -5.36 -6.02
C GLY A 51 -5.53 -4.68 -4.99
N ARG A 52 -5.27 -4.83 -3.68
CA ARG A 52 -6.14 -4.34 -2.60
C ARG A 52 -5.58 -3.12 -1.88
N THR A 53 -6.46 -2.38 -1.22
CA THR A 53 -6.09 -1.30 -0.31
C THR A 53 -6.59 -1.59 1.10
N ALA A 54 -5.86 -1.11 2.11
CA ALA A 54 -6.28 -1.19 3.50
C ALA A 54 -5.83 0.04 4.29
N PHE A 55 -6.60 0.37 5.32
CA PHE A 55 -6.37 1.53 6.17
C PHE A 55 -5.84 1.11 7.55
N HIS A 56 -5.01 1.96 8.15
CA HIS A 56 -4.64 1.93 9.57
C HIS A 56 -5.12 3.23 10.23
N ARG A 57 -5.54 3.12 11.50
CA ARG A 57 -5.86 4.28 12.33
C ARG A 57 -4.62 4.86 12.97
#